data_AF-A0A8T5GBM3-F1
#
_entry.id   AF-A0A8T5GBM3-F1
#
_cell.length_a   1.000
_cell.length_b   1.000
_cell.length_c   1.000
_cell.angle_alpha   90.00
_cell.angle_beta   90.00
_cell.angle_gamma   90.00
#
_symmetry.space_group_name_H-M   'P 1'
#
loop_
_entity.id
_entity.type
_entity.pdbx_description
1 polymer ?
#
loop_
_entity_poly.entity_id
_entity_poly.type
_entity_poly.pdbx_seq_one_letter_code
_entity_poly.pdbx_strand_id
1 'polypeptide(L)'
;MPTKQKKERMTEYLANSLTAAGHSVKDFEIAIDNGNLPIRYLILDDEKEKSVFLIDDSKNYNERNTEQLVDTIRRSGIKKPGFVIYKDGKQFFRCPESSDNDLMALNKLLRPNRSLKNYMDRAPGEFILPTKAEKRLKKSGFLQYYQPESERLDEMLVTFGFDIPLLDYTHINPRDRIGPRTKLSEKYFLIENRFNMPGALELDIEKDGFLRNPKN
;
A
#
# COMPACT_ATOMS: atom_id res chain seq x y z
N MET A 1 -15.57 0.52 7.82
CA MET A 1 -14.58 0.57 8.92
C MET A 1 -14.30 -0.86 9.34
N PRO A 2 -13.04 -1.25 9.50
CA PRO A 2 -12.66 -2.52 10.12
C PRO A 2 -13.29 -2.63 11.51
N THR A 3 -13.81 -3.81 11.85
CA THR A 3 -14.30 -4.09 13.20
C THR A 3 -13.12 -4.15 14.17
N LYS A 4 -13.36 -3.93 15.46
CA LYS A 4 -12.34 -4.05 16.52
C LYS A 4 -11.59 -5.39 16.43
N GLN A 5 -12.33 -6.47 16.22
CA GLN A 5 -11.81 -7.83 16.00
C GLN A 5 -10.84 -7.93 14.82
N LYS A 6 -11.07 -7.21 13.72
CA LYS A 6 -10.18 -7.23 12.54
C LYS A 6 -8.84 -6.55 12.81
N LYS A 7 -8.83 -5.49 13.63
CA LYS A 7 -7.61 -4.79 14.03
C LYS A 7 -6.77 -5.67 14.94
N GLU A 8 -7.41 -6.29 15.94
CA GLU A 8 -6.76 -7.24 16.85
C GLU A 8 -6.17 -8.42 16.08
N ARG A 9 -6.90 -8.98 15.11
CA ARG A 9 -6.42 -10.10 14.31
C ARG A 9 -5.16 -9.77 13.49
N MET A 10 -5.08 -8.59 12.88
CA MET A 10 -3.88 -8.15 12.16
C MET A 10 -2.67 -8.06 13.09
N THR A 11 -2.84 -7.46 14.26
CA THR A 11 -1.79 -7.34 15.28
C THR A 11 -1.33 -8.73 15.74
N GLU A 12 -2.27 -9.62 16.07
CA GLU A 12 -2.00 -11.00 16.50
C GLU A 12 -1.24 -11.79 15.43
N TYR A 13 -1.70 -11.74 14.18
CA TYR A 13 -1.05 -12.44 13.07
C TYR A 13 0.41 -11.98 12.92
N LEU A 14 0.65 -10.67 12.88
CA LEU A 14 2.00 -10.14 12.70
C LEU A 14 2.89 -10.42 13.90
N ALA A 15 2.37 -10.28 15.13
CA ALA A 15 3.12 -10.62 16.34
C ALA A 15 3.54 -12.09 16.34
N ASN A 16 2.61 -13.01 16.05
CA ASN A 16 2.91 -14.44 15.97
C ASN A 16 3.91 -14.76 14.86
N SER A 17 3.77 -14.12 13.70
CA SER A 17 4.67 -14.32 12.55
C SER A 17 6.09 -13.83 12.83
N LEU A 18 6.23 -12.68 13.51
CA LEU A 18 7.52 -12.11 13.92
C LEU A 18 8.17 -12.93 15.03
N THR A 19 7.39 -13.39 16.02
CA THR A 19 7.88 -14.30 17.07
C THR A 19 8.30 -15.66 16.50
N ALA A 20 7.60 -16.17 15.49
CA ALA A 20 8.00 -17.40 14.80
C ALA A 20 9.35 -17.28 14.05
N ALA A 21 9.76 -16.05 13.69
CA ALA A 21 11.09 -15.77 13.18
C ALA A 21 12.14 -15.55 14.29
N GLY A 22 11.75 -15.58 15.56
CA GLY A 22 12.63 -15.42 16.72
C GLY A 22 12.67 -14.02 17.32
N HIS A 23 11.85 -13.08 16.85
CA HIS A 23 11.81 -11.73 17.42
C HIS A 23 11.00 -11.67 18.73
N SER A 24 11.48 -10.88 19.69
CA SER A 24 10.65 -10.42 20.81
C SER A 24 9.74 -9.29 20.33
N VAL A 25 8.42 -9.41 20.54
CA VAL A 25 7.45 -8.43 20.01
C VAL A 25 6.70 -7.75 21.15
N LYS A 26 6.61 -6.41 21.09
CA LYS A 26 5.79 -5.61 22.00
C LYS A 26 4.84 -4.70 21.22
N ASP A 27 3.56 -4.73 21.57
CA ASP A 27 2.52 -3.87 20.99
C ASP A 27 2.44 -2.53 21.72
N PHE A 28 2.33 -1.46 20.95
CA PHE A 28 2.19 -0.09 21.41
C PHE A 28 1.17 0.66 20.56
N GLU A 29 0.64 1.74 21.13
CA GLU A 29 -0.29 2.63 20.44
C GLU A 29 0.24 4.07 20.52
N ILE A 30 0.25 4.76 19.39
CA ILE A 30 0.44 6.21 19.32
C ILE A 30 -0.83 6.86 18.78
N ALA A 31 -1.20 8.00 19.35
CA ALA A 31 -2.30 8.79 18.81
C ALA A 31 -1.76 9.91 17.92
N ILE A 32 -2.34 10.06 16.74
CA ILE A 32 -2.09 11.19 15.84
C ILE A 32 -3.35 12.06 15.69
N ASP A 33 -3.22 13.20 15.02
CA ASP A 33 -4.28 14.21 14.90
C ASP A 33 -4.84 14.65 16.27
N ASN A 34 -3.94 15.13 17.15
CA ASN A 34 -4.26 15.60 18.49
C ASN A 34 -5.03 14.58 19.37
N GLY A 35 -4.82 13.28 19.14
CA GLY A 35 -5.46 12.21 19.93
C GLY A 35 -6.61 11.50 19.24
N ASN A 36 -7.05 11.96 18.06
CA ASN A 36 -8.25 11.44 17.40
C ASN A 36 -8.04 10.12 16.66
N LEU A 37 -6.81 9.81 16.25
CA LEU A 37 -6.52 8.61 15.48
C LEU A 37 -5.45 7.76 16.17
N PRO A 38 -5.86 6.70 16.92
CA PRO A 38 -4.92 5.73 17.49
C PRO A 38 -4.34 4.82 16.40
N ILE A 39 -3.04 4.62 16.44
CA ILE A 39 -2.27 3.82 15.49
C ILE A 39 -1.43 2.85 16.28
N ARG A 40 -1.63 1.57 16.00
CA ARG A 40 -0.86 0.50 16.62
C ARG A 40 0.43 0.26 15.87
N TYR A 41 1.47 -0.08 16.61
CA TYR A 41 2.74 -0.48 16.05
C TYR A 41 3.44 -1.49 16.96
N LEU A 42 4.22 -2.36 16.34
CA LEU A 42 5.00 -3.39 17.00
C LEU A 42 6.45 -2.95 17.08
N ILE A 43 7.07 -3.07 18.25
CA ILE A 43 8.53 -2.94 18.43
C ILE A 43 9.12 -4.36 18.50
N LEU A 44 10.22 -4.57 17.78
CA LEU A 44 10.96 -5.83 17.77
C LEU A 44 12.24 -5.71 18.58
N ASP A 45 12.54 -6.74 19.37
CA ASP A 45 13.78 -6.92 20.14
C ASP A 45 14.12 -5.74 21.06
N ASP A 46 13.10 -5.01 21.52
CA ASP A 46 13.23 -3.76 22.29
C ASP A 46 13.97 -2.62 21.56
N GLU A 47 14.13 -2.75 20.24
CA GLU A 47 14.75 -1.76 19.39
C GLU A 47 13.70 -0.91 18.68
N LYS A 48 13.57 0.36 19.09
CA LYS A 48 12.63 1.30 18.46
C LYS A 48 12.84 1.47 16.95
N GLU A 49 14.05 1.28 16.46
CA GLU A 49 14.34 1.34 15.01
C GLU A 49 13.68 0.19 14.24
N LYS A 50 13.42 -0.94 14.91
CA LYS A 50 12.70 -2.10 14.38
C LYS A 50 11.21 -2.02 14.69
N SER A 51 10.57 -0.98 14.18
CA SER A 51 9.13 -0.74 14.39
C SER A 51 8.29 -1.04 13.15
N VAL A 52 7.15 -1.72 13.33
CA VAL A 52 6.17 -2.01 12.27
C VAL A 52 4.83 -1.35 12.60
N PHE A 53 4.40 -0.41 11.77
CA PHE A 53 3.14 0.33 11.92
C PHE A 53 1.99 -0.34 11.20
N LEU A 54 0.84 -0.40 11.87
CA LEU A 54 -0.37 -1.08 11.41
C LEU A 54 -1.41 -0.05 10.94
N ILE A 55 -1.67 -0.03 9.64
CA ILE A 55 -2.60 0.90 8.99
C ILE A 55 -3.92 0.17 8.73
N ASP A 56 -4.83 0.28 9.70
CA ASP A 56 -6.08 -0.47 9.79
C ASP A 56 -7.19 -0.06 8.79
N ASP A 57 -7.40 1.24 8.59
CA ASP A 57 -8.39 1.75 7.64
C ASP A 57 -7.81 2.89 6.81
N SER A 58 -7.47 2.59 5.55
CA SER A 58 -6.98 3.59 4.58
C SER A 58 -7.86 4.84 4.45
N LYS A 59 -9.15 4.80 4.82
CA LYS A 59 -10.04 5.98 4.80
C LYS A 59 -9.73 7.00 5.89
N ASN A 60 -9.19 6.57 7.03
CA ASN A 60 -8.80 7.47 8.11
C ASN A 60 -7.51 8.23 7.78
N TYR A 61 -6.77 7.76 6.78
CA TYR A 61 -5.50 8.33 6.33
C TYR A 61 -5.71 9.16 5.07
N ASN A 62 -6.22 10.38 5.27
CA ASN A 62 -6.13 11.41 4.25
C ASN A 62 -4.69 11.96 4.17
N GLU A 63 -4.44 12.91 3.27
CA GLU A 63 -3.11 13.49 3.06
C GLU A 63 -2.51 14.10 4.33
N ARG A 64 -3.30 14.87 5.06
CA ARG A 64 -2.90 15.52 6.31
C ARG A 64 -2.58 14.49 7.41
N ASN A 65 -3.47 13.51 7.62
CA ASN A 65 -3.30 12.51 8.66
C ASN A 65 -2.11 11.59 8.35
N THR A 66 -1.89 11.26 7.07
CA THR A 66 -0.72 10.47 6.65
C THR A 66 0.57 11.27 6.84
N GLU A 67 0.56 12.57 6.57
CA GLU A 67 1.71 13.43 6.82
C GLU A 67 2.03 13.56 8.31
N GLN A 68 1.01 13.79 9.14
CA GLN A 68 1.16 13.80 10.59
C GLN A 68 1.67 12.48 11.15
N LEU A 69 1.24 11.34 10.59
CA LEU A 69 1.79 10.03 10.93
C LEU A 69 3.29 9.99 10.67
N VAL A 70 3.69 10.27 9.42
CA VAL A 70 5.10 10.21 9.00
C VAL A 70 5.96 11.16 9.84
N ASP A 71 5.46 12.36 10.13
CA ASP A 71 6.19 13.34 10.94
C ASP A 71 6.29 12.94 12.40
N THR A 72 5.23 12.35 12.97
CA THR A 72 5.26 11.80 14.33
C THR A 72 6.31 10.70 14.43
N ILE A 73 6.32 9.75 13.48
CA ILE A 73 7.30 8.66 13.44
C ILE A 73 8.74 9.19 13.32
N ARG A 74 8.96 10.20 12.47
CA ARG A 74 10.27 10.85 12.33
C ARG A 74 10.73 11.53 13.61
N ARG A 75 9.84 12.25 14.30
CA ARG A 75 10.14 12.90 15.59
C ARG A 75 10.44 11.88 16.69
N SER A 76 9.84 10.70 16.63
CA SER A 76 10.15 9.58 17.53
C SER A 76 11.52 8.94 17.27
N GLY A 77 12.25 9.37 16.24
CA GLY A 77 13.60 8.88 15.91
C GLY A 77 13.63 7.61 15.05
N ILE A 78 12.48 7.13 14.57
CA ILE A 78 12.38 5.90 13.79
C ILE A 78 12.70 6.21 12.32
N LYS A 79 13.84 5.74 11.83
CA LYS A 79 14.32 6.07 10.47
C LYS A 79 13.67 5.24 9.37
N LYS A 80 13.50 3.93 9.62
CA LYS A 80 13.01 2.96 8.63
C LYS A 80 11.86 2.13 9.19
N PRO A 81 10.69 2.77 9.43
CA PRO A 81 9.51 2.06 9.90
C PRO A 81 8.98 1.12 8.82
N GLY A 82 8.60 -0.09 9.22
CA GLY A 82 7.76 -0.95 8.39
C GLY A 82 6.31 -0.46 8.41
N PHE A 83 5.61 -0.61 7.29
CA PHE A 83 4.19 -0.29 7.19
C PHE A 83 3.44 -1.48 6.61
N VAL A 84 2.45 -1.96 7.36
CA VAL A 84 1.51 -2.97 6.89
C VAL A 84 0.13 -2.35 6.85
N ILE A 85 -0.56 -2.52 5.73
CA ILE A 85 -1.89 -1.95 5.50
C ILE A 85 -2.93 -3.08 5.53
N TYR A 86 -3.96 -2.94 6.34
CA TYR A 86 -5.07 -3.88 6.38
C TYR A 86 -5.90 -3.79 5.09
N LYS A 87 -6.23 -4.95 4.50
CA LYS A 87 -7.14 -5.05 3.34
C LYS A 87 -8.18 -6.13 3.57
N ASP A 88 -9.46 -5.75 3.60
CA ASP A 88 -10.59 -6.66 3.83
C ASP A 88 -11.00 -7.53 2.63
N GLY A 89 -10.20 -7.59 1.57
CA GLY A 89 -10.54 -8.28 0.31
C GLY A 89 -11.63 -7.61 -0.54
N LYS A 90 -12.48 -6.75 0.04
CA LYS A 90 -13.48 -5.94 -0.68
C LYS A 90 -12.88 -4.65 -1.24
N GLN A 91 -11.84 -4.13 -0.60
CA GLN A 91 -11.11 -2.93 -1.00
C GLN A 91 -9.70 -3.25 -1.51
N PHE A 92 -9.56 -4.37 -2.22
CA PHE A 92 -8.38 -4.56 -3.07
C PHE A 92 -8.32 -3.45 -4.12
N PHE A 93 -7.15 -3.24 -4.73
CA PHE A 93 -6.90 -2.11 -5.63
C PHE A 93 -8.10 -1.80 -6.50
N ARG A 94 -8.53 -0.53 -6.50
CA ARG A 94 -9.57 -0.11 -7.43
C ARG A 94 -8.99 -0.26 -8.82
N CYS A 95 -9.47 -1.26 -9.55
CA CYS A 95 -9.29 -1.30 -10.98
C CYS A 95 -10.05 -0.10 -11.54
N PRO A 96 -9.45 0.71 -12.42
CA PRO A 96 -10.16 1.82 -13.05
C PRO A 96 -11.48 1.41 -13.72
N GLU A 97 -11.65 0.13 -14.04
CA GLU A 97 -12.85 -0.45 -14.65
C GLU A 97 -13.95 -0.81 -13.64
N SER A 98 -13.63 -1.02 -12.36
CA SER A 98 -14.57 -1.60 -11.38
C SER A 98 -15.46 -0.57 -10.66
N SER A 99 -15.44 0.69 -11.10
CA SER A 99 -16.28 1.75 -10.55
C SER A 99 -17.30 2.10 -11.63
N ASP A 100 -18.59 1.92 -11.36
CA ASP A 100 -19.69 2.16 -12.31
C ASP A 100 -19.67 3.61 -12.86
N ASN A 101 -19.05 4.55 -12.13
CA ASN A 101 -18.82 5.93 -12.57
C ASN A 101 -17.49 6.13 -13.31
N ASP A 102 -16.49 5.29 -13.07
CA ASP A 102 -15.22 5.34 -13.80
C ASP A 102 -15.29 4.62 -15.14
N LEU A 103 -16.16 3.65 -15.40
CA LEU A 103 -16.33 3.14 -16.78
C LEU A 103 -16.77 4.26 -17.74
N MET A 104 -17.63 5.18 -17.30
CA MET A 104 -17.96 6.39 -18.08
C MET A 104 -16.83 7.43 -18.12
N ALA A 105 -16.04 7.58 -17.04
CA ALA A 105 -14.90 8.49 -17.01
C ALA A 105 -13.71 7.97 -17.84
N LEU A 106 -13.50 6.65 -17.83
CA LEU A 106 -12.55 5.87 -18.60
C LEU A 106 -13.02 5.88 -20.06
N ASN A 107 -14.30 5.64 -20.38
CA ASN A 107 -14.84 5.83 -21.74
C ASN A 107 -14.75 7.29 -22.22
N LYS A 108 -14.84 8.29 -21.33
CA LYS A 108 -14.54 9.70 -21.65
C LYS A 108 -13.04 9.96 -21.88
N LEU A 109 -12.17 9.23 -21.18
CA LEU A 109 -10.72 9.23 -21.38
C LEU A 109 -10.29 8.41 -22.60
N LEU A 110 -11.07 7.39 -22.98
CA LEU A 110 -10.89 6.45 -24.09
C LEU A 110 -11.70 6.88 -25.33
N ARG A 111 -12.12 8.15 -25.40
CA ARG A 111 -12.59 8.73 -26.67
C ARG A 111 -11.57 8.36 -27.76
N PRO A 112 -12.01 8.11 -29.01
CA PRO A 112 -11.17 7.56 -30.08
C PRO A 112 -9.87 8.34 -30.37
N ASN A 113 -9.72 9.56 -29.82
CA ASN A 113 -8.56 10.45 -29.94
C ASN A 113 -7.73 10.63 -28.64
N ARG A 114 -7.91 9.79 -27.62
CA ARG A 114 -7.12 9.81 -26.35
C ARG A 114 -6.61 8.42 -25.99
N SER A 115 -6.17 7.68 -26.99
CA SER A 115 -5.90 6.26 -26.86
C SER A 115 -4.66 5.95 -26.03
N LEU A 116 -4.83 5.00 -25.10
CA LEU A 116 -3.78 4.17 -24.48
C LEU A 116 -3.08 3.23 -25.50
N LYS A 117 -2.95 3.65 -26.78
CA LYS A 117 -2.58 2.79 -27.94
C LYS A 117 -1.25 2.07 -27.81
N ASN A 118 -0.39 2.46 -26.87
CA ASN A 118 0.91 1.84 -26.65
C ASN A 118 0.95 0.88 -25.44
N TYR A 119 -0.18 0.53 -24.82
CA TYR A 119 -0.27 -0.56 -23.82
C TYR A 119 -0.63 -1.90 -24.46
N MET A 120 -0.07 -2.23 -25.63
CA MET A 120 -0.47 -3.40 -26.41
C MET A 120 -0.03 -4.76 -25.82
N ASP A 121 0.73 -4.80 -24.71
CA ASP A 121 1.24 -6.08 -24.16
C ASP A 121 0.79 -6.41 -22.71
N ARG A 122 0.05 -5.54 -22.00
CA ARG A 122 -0.32 -5.77 -20.58
C ARG A 122 -1.79 -5.50 -20.29
N ALA A 123 -2.41 -6.32 -19.43
CA ALA A 123 -3.86 -6.28 -19.21
C ALA A 123 -4.26 -5.03 -18.41
N PRO A 124 -5.36 -4.32 -18.78
CA PRO A 124 -5.88 -3.17 -18.02
C PRO A 124 -6.11 -3.42 -16.52
N GLY A 125 -6.35 -4.69 -16.14
CA GLY A 125 -6.47 -5.14 -14.75
C GLY A 125 -5.19 -5.01 -13.91
N GLU A 126 -4.03 -4.78 -14.54
CA GLU A 126 -2.75 -4.58 -13.86
C GLU A 126 -2.55 -3.14 -13.36
N PHE A 127 -3.37 -2.21 -13.85
CA PHE A 127 -3.37 -0.83 -13.37
C PHE A 127 -4.19 -0.71 -12.10
N ILE A 128 -3.59 -0.03 -11.15
CA ILE A 128 -4.22 0.23 -9.87
C ILE A 128 -4.23 1.73 -9.57
N LEU A 129 -5.26 2.13 -8.84
CA LEU A 129 -5.35 3.45 -8.25
C LEU A 129 -5.09 3.35 -6.74
N PRO A 130 -3.83 3.52 -6.27
CA PRO A 130 -3.56 3.55 -4.85
C PRO A 130 -4.18 4.80 -4.21
N THR A 131 -4.64 4.63 -2.98
CA THR A 131 -5.08 5.69 -2.09
C THR A 131 -3.94 6.66 -1.80
N LYS A 132 -4.27 7.85 -1.29
CA LYS A 132 -3.26 8.85 -0.92
C LYS A 132 -2.29 8.31 0.15
N ALA A 133 -2.81 7.56 1.12
CA ALA A 133 -2.00 6.91 2.15
C ALA A 133 -1.01 5.92 1.55
N GLU A 134 -1.48 5.02 0.68
CA GLU A 134 -0.63 4.04 -0.02
C GLU A 134 0.47 4.73 -0.83
N LYS A 135 0.16 5.80 -1.56
CA LYS A 135 1.17 6.56 -2.32
C LYS A 135 2.28 7.13 -1.44
N ARG A 136 1.94 7.58 -0.23
CA ARG A 136 2.89 8.22 0.70
C ARG A 136 3.67 7.22 1.54
N LEU A 137 3.03 6.11 1.91
CA LEU A 137 3.64 5.04 2.70
C LEU A 137 4.44 4.05 1.85
N LYS A 138 4.29 4.07 0.52
CA LYS A 138 5.12 3.27 -0.39
C LYS A 138 6.61 3.54 -0.14
N LYS A 139 7.37 2.48 0.09
CA LYS A 139 8.83 2.51 0.26
C LYS A 139 9.48 1.68 -0.84
N SER A 140 10.47 2.25 -1.52
CA SER A 140 11.22 1.58 -2.59
C SER A 140 10.37 0.85 -3.64
N GLY A 141 9.17 1.37 -3.93
CA GLY A 141 8.26 0.77 -4.90
C GLY A 141 7.34 -0.33 -4.34
N PHE A 142 7.42 -0.67 -3.06
CA PHE A 142 6.63 -1.75 -2.44
C PHE A 142 5.57 -1.24 -1.46
N LEU A 143 4.48 -1.99 -1.35
CA LEU A 143 3.50 -1.91 -0.27
C LEU A 143 3.21 -3.29 0.29
N GLN A 144 3.02 -3.36 1.61
CA GLN A 144 2.68 -4.58 2.31
C GLN A 144 1.25 -4.51 2.82
N TYR A 145 0.53 -5.59 2.61
CA TYR A 145 -0.85 -5.72 2.99
C TYR A 145 -1.06 -6.94 3.84
N TYR A 146 -1.77 -6.75 4.94
CA TYR A 146 -2.32 -7.88 5.68
C TYR A 146 -3.64 -8.30 5.01
N GLN A 147 -3.69 -9.56 4.58
CA GLN A 147 -4.85 -10.21 4.00
C GLN A 147 -5.47 -11.12 5.07
N PRO A 148 -6.69 -10.83 5.56
CA PRO A 148 -7.39 -11.68 6.50
C PRO A 148 -7.88 -12.95 5.82
N GLU A 149 -8.10 -13.99 6.62
CA GLU A 149 -8.75 -15.22 6.18
C GLU A 149 -10.14 -14.94 5.60
N SER A 150 -10.47 -15.63 4.52
CA SER A 150 -11.79 -15.63 3.90
C SER A 150 -12.06 -17.00 3.26
N GLU A 151 -13.30 -17.25 2.85
CA GLU A 151 -13.70 -18.51 2.18
C GLU A 151 -12.82 -18.87 0.96
N ARG A 152 -12.15 -17.89 0.35
CA ARG A 152 -11.35 -18.07 -0.87
C ARG A 152 -9.86 -17.85 -0.67
N LEU A 153 -9.43 -17.31 0.47
CA LEU A 153 -8.07 -16.82 0.65
C LEU A 153 -7.60 -17.08 2.07
N ASP A 154 -6.42 -17.67 2.18
CA ASP A 154 -5.74 -17.84 3.46
C ASP A 154 -5.27 -16.50 4.03
N GLU A 155 -5.19 -16.44 5.35
CA GLU A 155 -4.59 -15.32 6.06
C GLU A 155 -3.08 -15.26 5.80
N MET A 156 -2.60 -14.12 5.29
CA MET A 156 -1.18 -13.94 5.03
C MET A 156 -0.78 -12.47 4.88
N LEU A 157 0.53 -12.22 4.95
CA LEU A 157 1.08 -10.96 4.47
C LEU A 157 1.30 -11.05 2.95
N VAL A 158 0.82 -10.05 2.22
CA VAL A 158 0.99 -9.93 0.77
C VAL A 158 1.74 -8.65 0.45
N THR A 159 2.79 -8.78 -0.34
CA THR A 159 3.57 -7.66 -0.83
C THR A 159 3.28 -7.43 -2.29
N PHE A 160 3.10 -6.17 -2.66
CA PHE A 160 3.07 -5.75 -4.06
C PHE A 160 4.24 -4.83 -4.38
N GLY A 161 4.95 -5.16 -5.46
CA GLY A 161 5.88 -4.25 -6.12
C GLY A 161 5.17 -3.49 -7.22
N PHE A 162 5.42 -2.18 -7.31
CA PHE A 162 4.81 -1.30 -8.29
C PHE A 162 5.82 -0.53 -9.10
N ASP A 163 5.51 -0.41 -10.38
CA ASP A 163 6.15 0.55 -11.27
C ASP A 163 5.22 1.73 -11.59
N ILE A 164 5.84 2.84 -11.99
CA ILE A 164 5.13 4.03 -12.43
C ILE A 164 5.09 3.99 -13.97
N PRO A 165 3.92 3.71 -14.56
CA PRO A 165 3.83 3.57 -16.01
C PRO A 165 4.13 4.92 -16.70
N LEU A 166 4.88 4.85 -17.79
CA LEU A 166 5.11 5.97 -18.69
C LEU A 166 3.87 6.16 -19.56
N LEU A 167 3.17 7.28 -19.38
CA LEU A 167 1.98 7.62 -20.15
C LEU A 167 2.39 8.38 -21.42
N ASP A 168 2.11 7.78 -22.57
CA ASP A 168 2.36 8.37 -23.88
C ASP A 168 1.13 9.11 -24.41
N TYR A 169 1.24 10.43 -24.50
CA TYR A 169 0.22 11.32 -25.06
C TYR A 169 0.61 11.92 -26.40
N THR A 170 1.62 11.39 -27.09
CA THR A 170 2.11 11.92 -28.39
C THR A 170 1.03 11.98 -29.47
N HIS A 171 -0.01 11.17 -29.35
CA HIS A 171 -1.17 11.14 -30.24
C HIS A 171 -2.20 12.27 -29.98
N ILE A 172 -2.08 13.03 -28.88
CA ILE A 172 -2.97 14.15 -28.57
C ILE A 172 -2.66 15.33 -29.49
N ASN A 173 -3.71 16.00 -29.98
CA ASN A 173 -3.55 17.14 -30.87
C ASN A 173 -2.72 18.25 -30.20
N PRO A 174 -1.70 18.82 -30.88
CA PRO A 174 -0.91 19.94 -30.35
C PRO A 174 -1.71 21.15 -29.89
N ARG A 175 -2.93 21.33 -30.42
CA ARG A 175 -3.85 22.42 -30.03
C ARG A 175 -4.65 22.15 -28.76
N ASP A 176 -4.63 20.92 -28.24
CA ASP A 176 -5.29 20.58 -26.99
C ASP A 176 -4.46 21.06 -25.79
N ARG A 177 -5.13 21.42 -24.69
CA ARG A 177 -4.52 21.96 -23.44
C ARG A 177 -3.38 21.10 -22.86
N ILE A 178 -3.33 19.81 -23.19
CA ILE A 178 -2.35 18.85 -22.65
C ILE A 178 -1.13 18.72 -23.58
N GLY A 179 -1.29 18.96 -24.89
CA GLY A 179 -0.28 18.78 -25.93
C GLY A 179 0.25 17.33 -26.05
N PRO A 180 1.00 17.03 -27.13
CA PRO A 180 1.73 15.78 -27.25
C PRO A 180 2.89 15.75 -26.26
N ARG A 181 2.87 14.82 -25.32
CA ARG A 181 3.93 14.64 -24.34
C ARG A 181 3.98 13.22 -23.80
N THR A 182 5.15 12.81 -23.37
CA THR A 182 5.33 11.56 -22.63
C THR A 182 5.65 11.92 -21.18
N LYS A 183 4.89 11.38 -20.22
CA LYS A 183 5.16 11.64 -18.80
C LYS A 183 4.85 10.44 -17.92
N LEU A 184 5.57 10.32 -16.82
CA LEU A 184 5.26 9.33 -15.79
C LEU A 184 3.87 9.58 -15.20
N SER A 185 3.19 8.49 -14.85
CA SER A 185 1.88 8.54 -14.23
C SER A 185 1.97 9.02 -12.77
N GLU A 186 1.32 10.14 -12.47
CA GLU A 186 1.12 10.60 -11.08
C GLU A 186 -0.06 9.86 -10.39
N LYS A 187 -0.93 9.24 -11.19
CA LYS A 187 -2.22 8.71 -10.73
C LYS A 187 -2.20 7.20 -10.56
N TYR A 188 -1.89 6.51 -11.65
CA TYR A 188 -1.91 5.05 -11.79
C TYR A 188 -0.56 4.42 -11.53
N PHE A 189 -0.59 3.22 -10.97
CA PHE A 189 0.56 2.38 -10.68
C PHE A 189 0.33 1.05 -11.38
N LEU A 190 1.41 0.40 -11.81
CA LEU A 190 1.37 -0.92 -12.43
C LEU A 190 1.84 -1.94 -11.41
N ILE A 191 1.07 -3.01 -11.19
CA ILE A 191 1.55 -4.14 -10.39
C ILE A 191 2.59 -4.89 -11.23
N GLU A 192 3.83 -4.97 -10.73
CA GLU A 192 4.86 -5.79 -11.37
C GLU A 192 4.98 -7.15 -10.71
N ASN A 193 4.98 -7.16 -9.38
CA ASN A 193 5.28 -8.35 -8.60
C ASN A 193 4.30 -8.47 -7.45
N ARG A 194 3.93 -9.71 -7.14
CA ARG A 194 3.17 -10.07 -5.93
C ARG A 194 3.94 -11.16 -5.20
N PHE A 195 4.26 -10.92 -3.94
CA PHE A 195 4.87 -11.90 -3.06
C PHE A 195 3.90 -12.27 -1.95
N ASN A 196 3.56 -13.54 -1.85
CA ASN A 196 2.80 -14.08 -0.73
C ASN A 196 3.79 -14.54 0.34
N MET A 197 3.62 -14.06 1.57
CA MET A 197 4.53 -14.33 2.68
C MET A 197 3.75 -15.02 3.80
N PRO A 198 3.52 -16.34 3.67
CA PRO A 198 2.95 -17.13 4.74
C PRO A 198 4.02 -17.44 5.79
N GLY A 199 3.61 -17.48 7.06
CA GLY A 199 4.44 -17.98 8.16
C GLY A 199 5.37 -16.93 8.77
N ALA A 200 6.59 -17.34 9.10
CA ALA A 200 7.54 -16.53 9.86
C ALA A 200 8.02 -15.31 9.07
N LEU A 201 8.02 -14.13 9.71
CA LEU A 201 8.39 -12.86 9.09
C LEU A 201 9.58 -12.22 9.81
N GLU A 202 10.51 -11.66 9.06
CA GLU A 202 11.63 -10.86 9.55
C GLU A 202 11.54 -9.43 9.02
N LEU A 203 11.99 -8.46 9.82
CA LEU A 203 12.08 -7.07 9.41
C LEU A 203 13.42 -6.79 8.73
N ASP A 204 13.39 -6.49 7.44
CA ASP A 204 14.54 -6.06 6.65
C ASP A 204 14.74 -4.54 6.77
N ILE A 205 15.62 -4.15 7.71
CA ILE A 205 15.99 -2.75 7.95
C ILE A 205 16.82 -2.19 6.78
N GLU A 206 17.54 -3.03 6.05
CA GLU A 206 18.33 -2.58 4.90
C GLU A 206 17.39 -2.11 3.77
N LYS A 207 16.31 -2.86 3.53
CA LYS A 207 15.27 -2.58 2.53
C LYS A 207 14.08 -1.77 3.08
N ASP A 208 14.36 -0.68 3.79
CA ASP A 208 13.34 0.29 4.25
C ASP A 208 12.30 -0.24 5.27
N GLY A 209 12.67 -1.22 6.10
CA GLY A 209 11.78 -1.73 7.15
C GLY A 209 10.75 -2.71 6.60
N PHE A 210 11.16 -3.52 5.63
CA PHE A 210 10.24 -4.38 4.89
C PHE A 210 10.12 -5.76 5.53
N LEU A 211 8.91 -6.25 5.74
CA LEU A 211 8.73 -7.62 6.26
C LEU A 211 8.95 -8.66 5.15
N ARG A 212 9.76 -9.68 5.41
CA ARG A 212 10.03 -10.77 4.45
C ARG A 212 10.06 -12.12 5.14
N ASN A 213 9.89 -13.19 4.37
CA ASN A 213 10.17 -14.52 4.89
C ASN A 213 11.69 -14.71 4.98
N PRO A 214 12.24 -15.26 6.09
CA PRO A 214 13.68 -15.51 6.23
C PRO A 214 14.26 -16.46 5.17
N LYS A 215 13.40 -17.28 4.56
CA LYS A 215 13.79 -18.32 3.59
C LYS A 215 13.69 -17.88 2.12
N ASN A 216 13.25 -16.64 1.86
CA ASN A 216 13.06 -16.07 0.51
C ASN A 216 13.80 -14.73 0.36
#